data_AF-A0AAW3W3M1-F1
#
_entry.id   AF-A0AAW3W3M1-F1
#
_cell.length_a   1.000
_cell.length_b   1.000
_cell.length_c   1.000
_cell.angle_alpha   90.00
_cell.angle_beta   90.00
_cell.angle_gamma   90.00
#
_symmetry.space_group_name_H-M   'P 1'
#
loop_
_entity.id
_entity.type
_entity.pdbx_description
1 polymer ?
#
loop_
_entity_poly.entity_id
_entity_poly.type
_entity_poly.pdbx_seq_one_letter_code
_entity_poly.pdbx_strand_id
1 'polypeptide(L)'
;MNESKNLLINQLIDIDLWEKAEWRATAIFSDRENMPILGLVFMNRKKAIDLFSDLIKKLGHVDQYDELRISIIEDGISEKDYGYTVHINSSIENILKKYERNNVKSEEISFTNAGRFSRMNPSNKSRSLELFKDEYNKYNKYLIIPFCINNSMKIEPLFDYMIEKKEIFFRDAKEIKEDDIDYAVLKHMK
;
A
#
# COMPACT_ATOMS: atom_id res chain seq x y z
N MET A 1 -8.43 39.47 -13.47
CA MET A 1 -8.93 38.09 -13.35
C MET A 1 -7.69 37.23 -13.25
N ASN A 2 -7.25 36.89 -12.03
CA ASN A 2 -6.08 36.05 -11.84
C ASN A 2 -6.46 34.62 -12.20
N GLU A 3 -5.78 34.03 -13.17
CA GLU A 3 -5.81 32.58 -13.36
C GLU A 3 -5.26 31.95 -12.06
N SER A 4 -6.14 31.37 -11.25
CA SER A 4 -5.71 30.47 -10.19
C SER A 4 -5.01 29.29 -10.88
N LYS A 5 -3.68 29.21 -10.74
CA LYS A 5 -2.92 28.05 -11.20
C LYS A 5 -3.28 26.85 -10.32
N ASN A 6 -4.23 26.04 -10.76
CA ASN A 6 -4.49 24.74 -10.13
C ASN A 6 -3.29 23.82 -10.41
N LEU A 7 -2.63 23.39 -9.35
CA LEU A 7 -1.62 22.34 -9.38
C LEU A 7 -2.33 20.99 -9.42
N LEU A 8 -2.12 20.25 -10.51
CA LEU A 8 -2.55 18.85 -10.60
C LEU A 8 -1.46 17.97 -9.98
N ILE A 9 -1.80 17.29 -8.89
CA ILE A 9 -0.90 16.29 -8.30
C ILE A 9 -1.10 14.97 -9.05
N ASN A 10 -0.03 14.48 -9.68
CA ASN A 10 -0.04 13.18 -10.34
C ASN A 10 -0.33 12.06 -9.33
N GLN A 11 -1.16 11.10 -9.74
CA GLN A 11 -1.51 9.96 -8.90
C GLN A 11 -0.26 9.17 -8.48
N LEU A 12 -0.17 8.77 -7.21
CA LEU A 12 0.85 7.82 -6.75
C LEU A 12 0.64 6.44 -7.39
N ILE A 13 -0.62 6.10 -7.67
CA ILE A 13 -1.04 4.81 -8.22
C ILE A 13 -1.30 4.96 -9.71
N ASP A 14 -0.36 4.49 -10.54
CA ASP A 14 -0.57 4.31 -11.98
C ASP A 14 -1.36 3.02 -12.23
N ILE A 15 -2.65 3.17 -12.53
CA ILE A 15 -3.62 2.10 -12.73
C ILE A 15 -3.13 1.07 -13.76
N ASP A 16 -2.69 1.54 -14.92
CA ASP A 16 -2.24 0.72 -16.03
C ASP A 16 -0.96 -0.04 -15.68
N LEU A 17 -0.05 0.62 -14.96
CA LEU A 17 1.21 0.01 -14.56
C LEU A 17 1.00 -1.07 -13.51
N TRP A 18 0.11 -0.84 -12.54
CA TRP A 18 -0.29 -1.83 -11.54
C TRP A 18 -0.92 -3.07 -12.19
N GLU A 19 -1.80 -2.89 -13.18
CA GLU A 19 -2.40 -4.00 -13.92
C GLU A 19 -1.35 -4.80 -14.68
N LYS A 20 -0.44 -4.11 -15.40
CA LYS A 20 0.65 -4.76 -16.15
C LYS A 20 1.69 -5.42 -15.24
N ALA A 21 1.84 -4.96 -14.00
CA ALA A 21 2.71 -5.58 -13.00
C ALA A 21 2.14 -6.89 -12.46
N GLU A 22 0.81 -7.07 -12.54
CA GLU A 22 0.11 -8.26 -12.08
C GLU A 22 0.38 -8.58 -10.60
N TRP A 23 -0.09 -7.71 -9.70
CA TRP A 23 -0.05 -7.98 -8.25
C TRP A 23 -0.96 -9.16 -7.91
N ARG A 24 -0.40 -10.21 -7.29
CA ARG A 24 -1.11 -11.47 -6.98
C ARG A 24 -1.23 -11.79 -5.50
N ALA A 25 -0.25 -11.38 -4.70
CA ALA A 25 -0.22 -11.74 -3.29
C ALA A 25 0.52 -10.69 -2.46
N THR A 26 0.33 -10.76 -1.16
CA THR A 26 1.14 -10.07 -0.17
C THR A 26 1.85 -11.11 0.68
N ALA A 27 3.17 -11.01 0.76
CA ALA A 27 4.01 -11.86 1.59
C ALA A 27 4.46 -11.06 2.81
N ILE A 28 4.47 -11.72 3.97
CA ILE A 28 5.06 -11.16 5.18
C ILE A 28 6.41 -11.85 5.37
N PHE A 29 7.47 -11.06 5.46
CA PHE A 29 8.81 -11.56 5.78
C PHE A 29 9.32 -10.88 7.04
N SER A 30 9.87 -11.70 7.93
CA SER A 30 10.29 -11.35 9.28
C SER A 30 11.42 -12.27 9.69
N ASP A 31 12.51 -11.69 10.19
CA ASP A 31 13.58 -12.42 10.87
C ASP A 31 13.58 -12.18 12.40
N ARG A 32 12.62 -11.39 12.93
CA ARG A 32 12.52 -10.97 14.35
C ARG A 32 13.63 -10.06 14.86
N GLU A 33 14.59 -9.74 14.01
CA GLU A 33 15.76 -8.92 14.33
C GLU A 33 15.70 -7.55 13.65
N ASN A 34 15.08 -7.48 12.47
CA ASN A 34 14.94 -6.27 11.65
C ASN A 34 13.48 -5.83 11.50
N MET A 35 13.28 -4.68 10.82
CA MET A 35 11.94 -4.18 10.50
C MET A 35 11.16 -5.23 9.69
N PRO A 36 9.86 -5.42 9.97
CA PRO A 36 9.05 -6.36 9.21
C PRO A 36 8.90 -5.89 7.75
N ILE A 37 8.79 -6.84 6.84
CA ILE A 37 8.66 -6.59 5.41
C ILE A 37 7.26 -7.01 4.95
N LEU A 38 6.55 -6.07 4.33
CA LEU A 38 5.33 -6.30 3.59
C LEU A 38 5.67 -6.40 2.10
N GLY A 39 5.89 -7.62 1.63
CA GLY A 39 6.23 -7.92 0.25
C GLY A 39 5.02 -7.93 -0.67
N LEU A 40 5.05 -7.18 -1.77
CA LEU A 40 4.02 -7.23 -2.80
C LEU A 40 4.46 -8.15 -3.92
N VAL A 41 3.77 -9.27 -4.14
CA VAL A 41 4.18 -10.31 -5.08
C VAL A 41 3.57 -10.07 -6.45
N PHE A 42 4.43 -9.90 -7.45
CA PHE A 42 4.07 -9.60 -8.84
C PHE A 42 4.47 -10.73 -9.79
N MET A 43 3.68 -10.96 -10.84
CA MET A 43 4.05 -11.91 -11.91
C MET A 43 4.99 -11.29 -12.93
N ASN A 44 4.87 -9.99 -13.19
CA ASN A 44 5.66 -9.31 -14.20
C ASN A 44 6.79 -8.51 -13.57
N ARG A 45 7.98 -9.12 -13.50
CA ARG A 45 9.17 -8.50 -12.88
C ARG A 45 9.51 -7.13 -13.46
N LYS A 46 9.49 -6.98 -14.78
CA LYS A 46 9.86 -5.71 -15.42
C LYS A 46 8.88 -4.60 -15.01
N LYS A 47 7.58 -4.91 -14.97
CA LYS A 47 6.55 -3.95 -14.61
C LYS A 47 6.50 -3.65 -13.12
N ALA A 48 6.82 -4.63 -12.27
CA ALA A 48 7.02 -4.40 -10.83
C ALA A 48 8.19 -3.44 -10.56
N ILE A 49 9.31 -3.60 -11.30
CA ILE A 49 10.45 -2.68 -11.24
C ILE A 49 10.04 -1.27 -11.70
N ASP A 50 9.37 -1.15 -12.85
CA ASP A 50 8.88 0.14 -13.35
C ASP A 50 7.98 0.83 -12.30
N LEU A 51 7.08 0.07 -11.67
CA LEU A 51 6.14 0.54 -10.65
C LEU A 51 6.85 1.07 -9.40
N PHE A 52 7.73 0.28 -8.80
CA PHE A 52 8.43 0.72 -7.59
C PHE A 52 9.47 1.80 -7.89
N SER A 53 10.08 1.80 -9.08
CA SER A 53 10.95 2.90 -9.51
C SER A 53 10.18 4.23 -9.58
N ASP A 54 8.94 4.20 -10.08
CA ASP A 54 8.08 5.38 -10.12
C ASP A 54 7.66 5.84 -8.72
N LEU A 55 7.29 4.90 -7.84
CA LEU A 55 7.03 5.21 -6.43
C LEU A 55 8.25 5.82 -5.74
N ILE A 56 9.44 5.25 -5.91
CA ILE A 56 10.69 5.77 -5.33
C ILE A 56 11.04 7.15 -5.90
N LYS A 57 10.77 7.43 -7.18
CA LYS A 57 10.96 8.78 -7.74
C LYS A 57 10.05 9.81 -7.07
N LYS A 58 8.84 9.42 -6.67
CA LYS A 58 7.85 10.31 -6.05
C LYS A 58 8.05 10.47 -4.53
N LEU A 59 8.42 9.38 -3.85
CA LEU A 59 8.44 9.26 -2.39
C LEU A 59 9.87 9.24 -1.81
N GLY A 60 10.85 8.80 -2.59
CA GLY A 60 12.15 8.35 -2.11
C GLY A 60 12.12 6.91 -1.58
N HIS A 61 13.28 6.43 -1.11
CA HIS A 61 13.38 5.15 -0.39
C HIS A 61 12.80 5.20 1.04
N VAL A 62 12.45 6.39 1.51
CA VAL A 62 11.74 6.61 2.78
C VAL A 62 10.57 7.51 2.45
N ASP A 63 9.34 6.99 2.56
CA ASP A 63 8.13 7.78 2.38
C ASP A 63 7.92 8.66 3.62
N GLN A 64 8.64 9.78 3.65
CA GLN A 64 8.79 10.64 4.82
C GLN A 64 7.47 11.20 5.35
N TYR A 65 6.50 11.39 4.47
CA TYR A 65 5.20 11.97 4.77
C TYR A 65 4.09 10.91 4.82
N ASP A 66 4.39 9.64 4.62
CA ASP A 66 3.41 8.57 4.51
C ASP A 66 2.32 8.87 3.45
N GLU A 67 2.74 9.32 2.27
CA GLU A 67 1.84 9.66 1.15
C GLU A 67 1.24 8.39 0.52
N LEU A 68 1.99 7.28 0.49
CA LEU A 68 1.47 5.98 0.08
C LEU A 68 0.76 5.33 1.27
N ARG A 69 -0.57 5.31 1.24
CA ARG A 69 -1.39 4.75 2.30
C ARG A 69 -1.61 3.27 2.06
N ILE A 70 -1.37 2.48 3.11
CA ILE A 70 -1.61 1.04 3.13
C ILE A 70 -2.52 0.69 4.29
N SER A 71 -3.66 0.06 4.01
CA SER A 71 -4.54 -0.54 5.00
C SER A 71 -4.60 -2.06 4.85
N ILE A 72 -4.71 -2.74 5.98
CA ILE A 72 -5.00 -4.17 6.08
C ILE A 72 -6.38 -4.28 6.72
N ILE A 73 -7.37 -4.64 5.91
CA ILE A 73 -8.76 -4.74 6.29
C ILE A 73 -9.04 -6.21 6.62
N GLU A 74 -9.19 -6.49 7.90
CA GLU A 74 -9.60 -7.79 8.40
C GLU A 74 -11.12 -7.85 8.44
N ASP A 75 -11.67 -8.92 7.89
CA ASP A 75 -13.08 -9.19 7.89
C ASP A 75 -13.33 -10.47 8.67
N GLY A 76 -13.95 -10.33 9.83
CA GLY A 76 -14.48 -11.46 10.60
C GLY A 76 -15.71 -12.10 9.94
N ILE A 77 -15.78 -12.16 8.60
CA ILE A 77 -16.92 -12.65 7.83
C ILE A 77 -16.83 -14.19 7.78
N SER A 78 -17.22 -14.81 8.89
CA SER A 78 -17.33 -16.27 9.07
C SER A 78 -16.02 -17.06 9.00
N GLU A 79 -15.99 -18.24 9.63
CA GLU A 79 -14.86 -19.19 9.52
C GLU A 79 -14.60 -19.66 8.08
N LYS A 80 -15.54 -19.43 7.15
CA LYS A 80 -15.42 -19.83 5.73
C LYS A 80 -14.63 -18.83 4.88
N ASP A 81 -14.60 -17.55 5.25
CA ASP A 81 -13.94 -16.49 4.47
C ASP A 81 -12.79 -15.83 5.25
N TYR A 82 -12.07 -16.62 6.07
CA TYR A 82 -10.92 -16.13 6.83
C TYR A 82 -9.86 -15.50 5.92
N GLY A 83 -9.48 -14.27 6.24
CA GLY A 83 -8.44 -13.56 5.51
C GLY A 83 -8.41 -12.07 5.81
N TYR A 84 -7.72 -11.34 4.95
CA TYR A 84 -7.62 -9.89 5.03
C TYR A 84 -7.42 -9.33 3.62
N THR A 85 -7.75 -8.07 3.44
CA THR A 85 -7.52 -7.36 2.19
C THR A 85 -6.53 -6.25 2.40
N VAL A 86 -5.47 -6.26 1.59
CA VAL A 86 -4.52 -5.15 1.53
C VAL A 86 -5.06 -4.12 0.56
N HIS A 87 -5.20 -2.88 0.98
CA HIS A 87 -5.62 -1.77 0.15
C HIS A 87 -4.54 -0.69 0.15
N ILE A 88 -4.12 -0.31 -1.05
CA ILE A 88 -3.05 0.63 -1.33
C ILE A 88 -3.64 1.80 -2.11
N ASN A 89 -3.49 3.01 -1.58
CA ASN A 89 -3.97 4.23 -2.21
C ASN A 89 -3.12 5.43 -1.76
N SER A 90 -3.57 6.65 -2.05
CA SER A 90 -2.88 7.87 -1.63
C SER A 90 -3.49 8.44 -0.35
N SER A 91 -2.65 8.83 0.62
CA SER A 91 -3.07 9.62 1.78
C SER A 91 -3.27 11.07 1.37
N ILE A 92 -4.52 11.44 1.05
CA ILE A 92 -4.87 12.81 0.65
C ILE A 92 -4.47 13.81 1.75
N GLU A 93 -4.73 13.48 3.01
CA GLU A 93 -4.39 14.32 4.15
C GLU A 93 -2.88 14.58 4.24
N ASN A 94 -2.05 13.54 4.12
CA ASN A 94 -0.60 13.69 4.22
C ASN A 94 -0.02 14.44 3.01
N ILE A 95 -0.57 14.19 1.82
CA ILE A 95 -0.24 14.95 0.61
C ILE A 95 -0.54 16.43 0.82
N LEU A 96 -1.76 16.79 1.24
CA LEU A 96 -2.13 18.18 1.50
C LEU A 96 -1.21 18.84 2.55
N LYS A 97 -0.94 18.16 3.68
CA LYS A 97 0.01 18.64 4.70
C LYS A 97 1.41 18.88 4.15
N LYS A 98 1.91 18.01 3.26
CA LYS A 98 3.21 18.19 2.59
C LYS A 98 3.21 19.44 1.73
N TYR A 99 2.16 19.68 0.95
CA TYR A 99 2.07 20.86 0.08
C TYR A 99 1.87 22.16 0.87
N GLU A 100 1.07 22.14 1.93
CA GLU A 100 0.91 23.28 2.84
C GLU A 100 2.24 23.69 3.48
N ARG A 101 3.06 22.71 3.91
CA ARG A 101 4.44 22.97 4.39
C ARG A 101 5.35 23.59 3.34
N ASN A 102 5.02 23.44 2.05
CA ASN A 102 5.72 24.05 0.93
C ASN A 102 5.02 25.32 0.42
N ASN A 103 4.15 25.94 1.22
CA ASN A 103 3.40 27.17 0.92
C ASN A 103 2.45 27.07 -0.29
N VAL A 104 1.99 25.85 -0.61
CA VAL A 104 0.91 25.62 -1.59
C VAL A 104 -0.39 25.45 -0.82
N LYS A 105 -1.41 26.25 -1.15
CA LYS A 105 -2.71 26.18 -0.48
C LYS A 105 -3.52 24.99 -0.98
N SER A 106 -4.32 24.38 -0.11
CA SER A 106 -5.14 23.21 -0.46
C SER A 106 -6.17 23.51 -1.56
N GLU A 107 -6.69 24.73 -1.64
CA GLU A 107 -7.64 25.14 -2.69
C GLU A 107 -7.00 25.25 -4.08
N GLU A 108 -5.66 25.31 -4.15
CA GLU A 108 -4.90 25.34 -5.39
C GLU A 108 -4.55 23.92 -5.88
N ILE A 109 -4.99 22.88 -5.15
CA ILE A 109 -4.62 21.49 -5.41
C ILE A 109 -5.82 20.72 -5.94
N SER A 110 -5.67 20.14 -7.12
CA SER A 110 -6.56 19.11 -7.63
C SER A 110 -5.89 17.75 -7.55
N PHE A 111 -6.58 16.77 -6.96
CA PHE A 111 -6.09 15.40 -6.84
C PHE A 111 -7.15 14.41 -7.35
N THR A 112 -6.67 13.28 -7.85
CA THR A 112 -7.49 12.12 -8.17
C THR A 112 -6.95 10.95 -7.36
N ASN A 113 -7.81 10.25 -6.62
CA ASN A 113 -7.39 9.14 -5.78
C ASN A 113 -7.74 7.82 -6.46
N ALA A 114 -6.72 7.07 -6.86
CA ALA A 114 -6.85 5.70 -7.33
C ALA A 114 -6.33 4.75 -6.25
N GLY A 115 -7.02 3.63 -6.09
CA GLY A 115 -6.65 2.56 -5.18
C GLY A 115 -6.43 1.22 -5.90
N ARG A 116 -5.67 0.35 -5.26
CA ARG A 116 -5.50 -1.06 -5.60
C ARG A 116 -5.71 -1.89 -4.36
N PHE A 117 -6.40 -3.01 -4.49
CA PHE A 117 -6.56 -3.93 -3.37
C PHE A 117 -6.36 -5.37 -3.81
N SER A 118 -5.93 -6.20 -2.86
CA SER A 118 -5.72 -7.63 -3.08
C SER A 118 -6.15 -8.41 -1.84
N ARG A 119 -7.03 -9.39 -2.04
CA ARG A 119 -7.55 -10.26 -1.00
C ARG A 119 -6.57 -11.40 -0.72
N MET A 120 -6.16 -11.53 0.53
CA MET A 120 -5.35 -12.64 1.02
C MET A 120 -6.23 -13.62 1.79
N ASN A 121 -6.15 -14.90 1.41
CA ASN A 121 -6.85 -16.00 2.09
C ASN A 121 -5.81 -16.98 2.67
N PRO A 122 -5.02 -16.57 3.68
CA PRO A 122 -4.10 -17.47 4.35
C PRO A 122 -4.88 -18.60 5.03
N SER A 123 -4.20 -19.71 5.35
CA SER A 123 -4.83 -20.74 6.18
C SER A 123 -5.20 -20.15 7.54
N ASN A 124 -6.28 -20.64 8.15
CA ASN A 124 -6.71 -20.23 9.50
C ASN A 124 -5.69 -20.56 10.62
N LYS A 125 -4.62 -21.31 10.29
CA LYS A 125 -3.49 -21.58 11.19
C LYS A 125 -2.32 -20.61 10.98
N SER A 126 -2.35 -19.79 9.94
CA SER A 126 -1.30 -18.82 9.63
C SER A 126 -1.31 -17.70 10.65
N ARG A 127 -0.16 -17.47 11.28
CA ARG A 127 0.06 -16.33 12.20
C ARG A 127 0.87 -15.21 11.55
N SER A 128 0.94 -15.18 10.22
CA SER A 128 1.82 -14.26 9.51
C SER A 128 1.42 -12.80 9.75
N LEU A 129 0.12 -12.49 9.70
CA LEU A 129 -0.37 -11.14 9.97
C LEU A 129 -0.19 -10.72 11.43
N GLU A 130 -0.43 -11.63 12.38
CA GLU A 130 -0.18 -11.40 13.81
C GLU A 130 1.30 -11.07 14.04
N LEU A 131 2.21 -11.86 13.45
CA LEU A 131 3.64 -11.59 13.51
C LEU A 131 4.01 -10.21 12.97
N PHE A 132 3.45 -9.82 11.81
CA PHE A 132 3.69 -8.50 11.23
C PHE A 132 3.21 -7.39 12.17
N LYS A 133 2.02 -7.52 12.77
CA LYS A 133 1.50 -6.56 13.75
C LYS A 133 2.41 -6.43 14.96
N ASP A 134 2.86 -7.56 15.53
CA ASP A 134 3.74 -7.58 16.70
C ASP A 134 5.08 -6.89 16.41
N GLU A 135 5.68 -7.17 15.27
CA GLU A 135 6.94 -6.52 14.87
C GLU A 135 6.75 -5.06 14.51
N TYR A 136 5.67 -4.71 13.80
CA TYR A 136 5.36 -3.32 13.53
C TYR A 136 5.20 -2.53 14.84
N ASN A 137 4.53 -3.09 15.85
CA ASN A 137 4.42 -2.47 17.18
C ASN A 137 5.79 -2.29 17.87
N LYS A 138 6.76 -3.17 17.61
CA LYS A 138 8.13 -3.06 18.13
C LYS A 138 8.93 -1.97 17.43
N TYR A 139 8.86 -1.88 16.10
CA TYR A 139 9.71 -0.97 15.30
C TYR A 139 9.05 0.37 14.95
N ASN A 140 7.71 0.46 14.99
CA ASN A 140 6.88 1.56 14.48
C ASN A 140 7.17 1.94 13.01
N LYS A 141 7.70 0.97 12.27
CA LYS A 141 8.17 1.09 10.88
C LYS A 141 8.14 -0.28 10.21
N TYR A 142 8.06 -0.28 8.90
CA TYR A 142 8.12 -1.47 8.06
C TYR A 142 8.68 -1.12 6.68
N LEU A 143 9.08 -2.14 5.93
CA LEU A 143 9.48 -2.00 4.53
C LEU A 143 8.38 -2.53 3.62
N ILE A 144 8.12 -1.83 2.51
CA ILE A 144 7.44 -2.42 1.36
C ILE A 144 8.47 -2.76 0.29
N ILE A 145 8.36 -3.95 -0.28
CA ILE A 145 9.32 -4.47 -1.25
C ILE A 145 8.57 -5.20 -2.36
N PRO A 146 8.92 -5.02 -3.64
CA PRO A 146 8.38 -5.87 -4.70
C PRO A 146 9.05 -7.25 -4.63
N PHE A 147 8.22 -8.28 -4.62
CA PHE A 147 8.60 -9.67 -4.81
C PHE A 147 8.17 -10.10 -6.20
N CYS A 148 8.96 -10.95 -6.86
CA CYS A 148 8.63 -11.45 -8.20
C CYS A 148 8.79 -12.96 -8.27
N ILE A 149 7.96 -13.63 -9.06
CA ILE A 149 8.10 -15.06 -9.32
C ILE A 149 9.09 -15.25 -10.48
N ASN A 150 10.15 -16.01 -10.24
CA ASN A 150 11.13 -16.33 -11.27
C ASN A 150 10.69 -17.54 -12.12
N ASN A 151 11.46 -17.86 -13.17
CA ASN A 151 11.17 -18.99 -14.07
C ASN A 151 11.15 -20.36 -13.37
N SER A 152 11.70 -20.46 -12.16
CA SER A 152 11.68 -21.67 -11.33
C SER A 152 10.58 -21.65 -10.27
N MET A 153 9.57 -20.78 -10.41
CA MET A 153 8.45 -20.62 -9.47
C MET A 153 8.86 -20.22 -8.05
N LYS A 154 10.08 -19.68 -7.87
CA LYS A 154 10.53 -19.15 -6.59
C LYS A 154 10.21 -17.67 -6.50
N ILE A 155 9.79 -17.24 -5.32
CA ILE A 155 9.57 -15.84 -5.03
C ILE A 155 10.91 -15.19 -4.67
N GLU A 156 11.29 -14.13 -5.39
CA GLU A 156 12.52 -13.37 -5.19
C GLU A 156 12.19 -11.94 -4.71
N PRO A 157 12.75 -11.50 -3.58
CA PRO A 157 12.67 -10.10 -3.16
C PRO A 157 13.57 -9.21 -4.02
N LEU A 158 13.10 -7.99 -4.32
CA LEU A 158 13.86 -6.97 -5.03
C LEU A 158 14.26 -5.84 -4.06
N PHE A 159 15.26 -6.09 -3.21
CA PHE A 159 15.65 -5.17 -2.13
C PHE A 159 16.07 -3.76 -2.59
N ASP A 160 16.63 -3.63 -3.80
CA ASP A 160 17.00 -2.34 -4.38
C ASP A 160 15.80 -1.40 -4.58
N TYR A 161 14.57 -1.94 -4.54
CA TYR A 161 13.33 -1.21 -4.73
C TYR A 161 12.49 -1.12 -3.45
N MET A 162 13.13 -1.18 -2.28
CA MET A 162 12.44 -1.04 -1.00
C MET A 162 12.06 0.41 -0.69
N ILE A 163 10.93 0.59 -0.01
CA ILE A 163 10.48 1.87 0.54
C ILE A 163 10.16 1.67 2.03
N GLU A 164 10.79 2.47 2.90
CA GLU A 164 10.47 2.53 4.33
C GLU A 164 9.17 3.31 4.55
N LYS A 165 8.31 2.74 5.40
CA LYS A 165 7.01 3.28 5.80
C LYS A 165 6.92 3.37 7.32
N LYS A 166 6.18 4.35 7.84
CA LYS A 166 5.89 4.48 9.28
C LYS A 166 4.44 4.19 9.60
N GLU A 167 3.52 4.56 8.73
CA GLU A 167 2.08 4.35 8.95
C GLU A 167 1.55 3.12 8.21
N ILE A 168 0.76 2.33 8.93
CA ILE A 168 -0.10 1.28 8.37
C ILE A 168 -1.42 1.26 9.15
N PHE A 169 -2.53 1.00 8.46
CA PHE A 169 -3.86 1.01 9.05
C PHE A 169 -4.40 -0.42 9.16
N PHE A 170 -4.48 -0.97 10.37
CA PHE A 170 -5.21 -2.22 10.62
C PHE A 170 -6.67 -1.88 10.90
N ARG A 171 -7.60 -2.45 10.12
CA ARG A 171 -9.03 -2.08 10.16
C ARG A 171 -9.90 -3.32 10.28
N ASP A 172 -10.95 -3.26 11.11
CA ASP A 172 -12.05 -4.23 11.04
C ASP A 172 -13.05 -3.76 9.97
N ALA A 173 -13.39 -4.64 9.02
CA ALA A 173 -14.38 -4.37 7.98
C ALA A 173 -15.73 -3.88 8.54
N LYS A 174 -16.11 -4.29 9.76
CA LYS A 174 -17.35 -3.86 10.43
C LYS A 174 -17.34 -2.39 10.86
N GLU A 175 -16.16 -1.78 10.99
CA GLU A 175 -16.00 -0.40 11.42
C GLU A 175 -15.95 0.59 10.24
N ILE A 176 -15.83 0.08 9.01
CA ILE A 176 -15.73 0.89 7.79
C ILE A 176 -17.13 1.32 7.34
N LYS A 177 -17.32 2.63 7.20
CA LYS A 177 -18.58 3.28 6.79
C LYS A 177 -18.45 3.89 5.40
N GLU A 178 -19.58 4.33 4.81
CA GLU A 178 -19.64 4.79 3.42
C GLU A 178 -18.74 5.98 3.08
N ASP A 179 -18.43 6.80 4.08
CA ASP A 179 -17.56 7.98 4.00
C ASP A 179 -16.06 7.64 4.19
N ASP A 180 -15.72 6.39 4.54
CA ASP A 180 -14.35 5.94 4.70
C ASP A 180 -13.73 5.56 3.33
N ILE A 181 -12.46 5.94 3.12
CA ILE A 181 -11.69 5.61 1.92
C ILE A 181 -11.63 4.10 1.64
N ASP A 182 -11.62 3.27 2.69
CA ASP A 182 -11.57 1.82 2.59
C ASP A 182 -12.93 1.19 2.22
N TYR A 183 -14.03 1.96 2.23
CA TYR A 183 -15.35 1.48 1.80
C TYR A 183 -15.39 1.06 0.33
N ALA A 184 -14.50 1.64 -0.49
CA ALA A 184 -14.32 1.23 -1.87
C ALA A 184 -14.00 -0.27 -1.99
N VAL A 185 -13.26 -0.83 -1.03
CA VAL A 185 -12.93 -2.26 -1.00
C VAL A 185 -14.17 -3.10 -0.71
N LEU A 186 -14.98 -2.69 0.27
CA LEU A 186 -16.18 -3.42 0.67
C LEU A 186 -17.25 -3.48 -0.44
N LYS A 187 -17.32 -2.48 -1.31
CA LYS A 187 -18.22 -2.51 -2.48
C LYS A 187 -17.86 -3.59 -3.50
N HIS A 188 -16.58 -3.96 -3.61
CA HIS A 188 -16.10 -4.94 -4.58
C HIS A 188 -16.05 -6.38 -4.03
N MET A 189 -16.27 -6.55 -2.72
CA MET A 189 -16.36 -7.86 -2.06
C MET A 189 -17.78 -8.45 -2.06
N LYS A 190 -18.78 -7.66 -2.44
CA LYS A 190 -20.20 -8.07 -2.48
C LYS A 190 -20.60 -8.65 -3.83
#